data_AF-A0A4R1L7A5-F1
#
_entry.id   AF-A0A4R1L7A5-F1
#
_cell.length_a   1.000
_cell.length_b   1.000
_cell.length_c   1.000
_cell.angle_alpha   90.00
_cell.angle_beta   90.00
_cell.angle_gamma   90.00
#
_symmetry.space_group_name_H-M   'P 1'
#
loop_
_entity.id
_entity.type
_entity.pdbx_description
1 polymer ?
#
loop_
_entity_poly.entity_id
_entity_poly.type
_entity_poly.pdbx_seq_one_letter_code
_entity_poly.pdbx_strand_id
1 'polypeptide(L)'
;MTALIRVGKSSKTERDEIPPGTLYLLILKTVAVNGRLHGYEIAEGIQRASDDVLQVEEGSLYPALQRMLVKGWVTAEWGVTAGNRRARYYTLTPSGRKQLQAEISQFERVMGAIARVVQTA
;
A
#
# COMPACT_ATOMS: atom_id res chain seq x y z
N MET A 1 21.88 -43.88 19.51
CA MET A 1 21.22 -43.73 18.20
C MET A 1 20.54 -42.37 18.18
N THR A 2 21.22 -41.40 17.58
CA THR A 2 20.90 -39.96 17.57
C THR A 2 19.71 -39.69 16.66
N ALA A 3 18.64 -39.09 17.20
CA ALA A 3 17.50 -38.63 16.43
C ALA A 3 17.87 -37.31 15.73
N LEU A 4 17.95 -37.35 14.40
CA LEU A 4 18.04 -36.18 13.54
C LEU A 4 16.69 -35.45 13.53
N ILE A 5 16.63 -34.29 14.19
CA ILE A 5 15.58 -33.30 13.98
C ILE A 5 15.77 -32.76 12.57
N ARG A 6 14.86 -33.15 11.68
CA ARG A 6 14.74 -32.59 10.34
C ARG A 6 14.22 -31.15 10.50
N VAL A 7 15.12 -30.17 10.46
CA VAL A 7 14.78 -28.75 10.37
C VAL A 7 13.82 -28.59 9.20
N GLY A 8 12.57 -28.24 9.53
CA GLY A 8 11.52 -27.96 8.57
C GLY A 8 11.97 -26.85 7.63
N LYS A 9 11.67 -27.03 6.34
CA LYS A 9 11.78 -25.99 5.32
C LYS A 9 11.18 -24.69 5.86
N SER A 10 11.96 -23.61 5.82
CA SER A 10 11.51 -22.24 6.06
C SER A 10 10.16 -22.02 5.39
N SER A 11 9.12 -21.78 6.19
CA SER A 11 7.78 -21.44 5.72
C SER A 11 7.86 -20.16 4.89
N LYS A 12 7.01 -20.05 3.87
CA LYS A 12 6.68 -18.76 3.26
C LYS A 12 6.31 -17.82 4.41
N THR A 13 7.12 -16.77 4.57
CA THR A 13 7.04 -15.74 5.59
C THR A 13 5.59 -15.36 5.88
N GLU A 14 5.22 -15.32 7.16
CA GLU A 14 3.97 -14.71 7.65
C GLU A 14 3.96 -13.26 7.16
N ARG A 15 3.25 -13.01 6.06
CA ARG A 15 3.07 -11.68 5.48
C ARG A 15 1.70 -11.23 5.92
N ASP A 16 1.63 -10.02 6.47
CA ASP A 16 0.36 -9.48 6.92
C ASP A 16 -0.42 -8.94 5.71
N GLU A 17 -1.68 -9.36 5.60
CA GLU A 17 -2.60 -8.77 4.65
C GLU A 17 -2.78 -7.28 4.96
N ILE A 18 -2.94 -6.45 3.92
CA ILE A 18 -3.24 -5.03 4.09
C ILE A 18 -4.50 -4.90 4.96
N PRO A 19 -4.42 -4.21 6.12
CA PRO A 19 -5.56 -4.05 6.99
C PRO A 19 -6.75 -3.47 6.21
N PRO A 20 -7.95 -4.08 6.30
CA PRO A 20 -9.11 -3.62 5.57
C PRO A 20 -9.36 -2.12 5.77
N GLY A 21 -9.61 -1.41 4.67
CA GLY A 21 -9.87 0.04 4.70
C GLY A 21 -8.62 0.93 4.64
N THR A 22 -7.40 0.39 4.70
CA THR A 22 -6.17 1.22 4.66
C THR A 22 -5.55 1.37 3.28
N LEU A 23 -5.96 0.56 2.30
CA LEU A 23 -5.31 0.51 0.98
C LEU A 23 -5.26 1.87 0.27
N TYR A 24 -6.34 2.66 0.30
CA TYR A 24 -6.34 3.98 -0.32
C TYR A 24 -5.38 4.95 0.36
N LEU A 25 -5.34 4.94 1.70
CA LEU A 25 -4.37 5.73 2.46
C LEU A 25 -2.94 5.41 2.03
N LEU A 26 -2.59 4.12 1.95
CA LEU A 26 -1.25 3.67 1.59
C LEU A 26 -0.88 4.07 0.16
N ILE A 27 -1.78 3.91 -0.81
CA ILE A 27 -1.56 4.34 -2.20
C ILE A 27 -1.38 5.86 -2.27
N LEU A 28 -2.32 6.63 -1.70
CA LEU A 28 -2.28 8.10 -1.72
C LEU A 28 -1.00 8.63 -1.08
N LYS A 29 -0.59 8.07 0.07
CA LYS A 29 0.63 8.46 0.77
C LYS A 29 1.87 8.16 -0.08
N THR A 30 1.93 6.99 -0.70
CA THR A 30 3.08 6.57 -1.53
C THR A 30 3.25 7.48 -2.75
N VAL A 31 2.15 7.78 -3.45
CA VAL A 31 2.17 8.73 -4.59
C VAL A 31 2.48 10.15 -4.12
N ALA A 32 2.00 10.58 -2.94
CA ALA A 32 2.32 11.92 -2.40
C ALA A 32 3.81 12.15 -2.17
N VAL A 33 4.51 11.13 -1.66
CA VAL A 33 5.94 11.22 -1.31
C VAL A 33 6.82 11.16 -2.55
N ASN A 34 6.48 10.31 -3.52
CA ASN A 34 7.35 10.03 -4.67
C ASN A 34 6.92 10.78 -5.96
N GLY A 35 5.76 11.42 -5.96
CA GLY A 35 5.24 12.16 -7.11
C GLY A 35 4.56 11.24 -8.12
N ARG A 36 5.17 11.09 -9.30
CA ARG A 36 4.61 10.33 -10.43
C ARG A 36 5.11 8.89 -10.39
N LEU A 37 4.21 7.93 -10.20
CA LEU A 37 4.56 6.50 -10.09
C LEU A 37 3.67 5.62 -10.95
N HIS A 38 4.20 4.55 -11.54
CA HIS A 38 3.38 3.49 -12.12
C HIS A 38 2.95 2.46 -11.06
N GLY A 39 1.93 1.65 -11.38
CA GLY A 39 1.30 0.73 -10.41
C GLY A 39 2.29 -0.14 -9.63
N TYR A 40 3.21 -0.79 -10.33
CA TYR A 40 4.25 -1.61 -9.68
C TYR A 40 5.14 -0.82 -8.69
N GLU A 41 5.56 0.41 -9.02
CA GLU A 41 6.36 1.24 -8.09
C GLU A 41 5.57 1.65 -6.85
N ILE A 42 4.23 1.76 -6.95
CA ILE A 42 3.37 2.01 -5.80
C ILE A 42 3.39 0.80 -4.85
N ALA A 43 3.24 -0.42 -5.39
CA ALA A 43 3.31 -1.64 -4.59
C ALA A 43 4.68 -1.80 -3.91
N GLU A 44 5.77 -1.64 -4.67
CA GLU A 44 7.13 -1.67 -4.13
C GLU A 44 7.39 -0.56 -3.11
N GLY A 45 6.81 0.64 -3.32
CA GLY A 45 6.92 1.75 -2.38
C GLY A 45 6.29 1.42 -1.02
N ILE A 46 5.10 0.81 -1.03
CA ILE A 46 4.41 0.38 0.20
C ILE A 46 5.20 -0.73 0.90
N GLN A 47 5.66 -1.72 0.14
CA GLN A 47 6.45 -2.83 0.68
C GLN A 47 7.75 -2.34 1.34
N ARG A 48 8.53 -1.51 0.64
CA ARG A 48 9.79 -0.97 1.17
C ARG A 48 9.58 -0.06 2.37
N ALA A 49 8.54 0.78 2.35
CA ALA A 49 8.26 1.70 3.45
C ALA A 49 7.72 0.99 4.72
N SER A 50 7.36 -0.29 4.61
CA SER A 50 6.85 -1.10 5.72
C SER A 50 7.82 -2.20 6.15
N ASP A 51 9.09 -2.13 5.76
CA ASP A 51 10.10 -3.16 6.04
C ASP A 51 9.63 -4.58 5.67
N ASP A 52 9.05 -4.70 4.47
CA ASP A 52 8.49 -5.94 3.90
C ASP A 52 7.26 -6.53 4.62
N VAL A 53 6.73 -5.86 5.65
CA VAL A 53 5.54 -6.32 6.40
C VAL A 53 4.28 -6.28 5.53
N LEU A 54 4.10 -5.21 4.76
CA LEU A 54 2.90 -5.03 3.93
C LEU A 54 3.19 -5.34 2.46
N GLN A 55 2.37 -6.22 1.88
CA GLN A 55 2.39 -6.48 0.44
C GLN A 55 1.05 -6.18 -0.20
N VAL A 56 1.09 -5.43 -1.30
CA VAL A 56 -0.12 -5.10 -2.07
C VAL A 56 -0.16 -5.96 -3.31
N GLU A 57 -1.10 -6.90 -3.32
CA GLU A 57 -1.38 -7.74 -4.49
C GLU A 57 -1.97 -6.91 -5.65
N GLU A 58 -1.59 -7.25 -6.88
CA GLU A 58 -2.09 -6.58 -8.09
C GLU A 58 -3.62 -6.62 -8.18
N GLY A 59 -4.22 -7.74 -7.76
CA GLY A 59 -5.67 -7.95 -7.72
C GLY A 59 -6.41 -6.96 -6.82
N SER A 60 -5.74 -6.38 -5.83
CA SER A 60 -6.30 -5.32 -4.98
C SER A 60 -5.90 -3.92 -5.46
N LEU A 61 -4.66 -3.76 -5.92
CA LEU A 61 -4.11 -2.47 -6.32
C LEU A 61 -4.85 -1.86 -7.52
N TYR A 62 -4.99 -2.60 -8.62
CA TYR A 62 -5.50 -2.02 -9.86
C TYR A 62 -6.99 -1.67 -9.79
N PRO A 63 -7.87 -2.48 -9.18
CA PRO A 63 -9.24 -2.06 -8.91
C PRO A 63 -9.32 -0.83 -7.99
N ALA A 64 -8.42 -0.72 -7.01
CA ALA A 64 -8.36 0.46 -6.15
C ALA A 64 -7.97 1.70 -6.97
N LEU A 65 -6.91 1.64 -7.77
CA LEU A 65 -6.48 2.73 -8.65
C LEU A 65 -7.59 3.15 -9.64
N GLN A 66 -8.34 2.21 -10.18
CA GLN A 66 -9.50 2.51 -11.04
C GLN A 66 -10.57 3.29 -10.29
N ARG A 67 -10.92 2.89 -9.05
CA ARG A 67 -11.88 3.63 -8.22
C ARG A 67 -11.36 5.02 -7.83
N MET A 68 -10.06 5.14 -7.57
CA MET A 68 -9.42 6.42 -7.26
C MET A 68 -9.42 7.38 -8.47
N LEU A 69 -9.25 6.86 -9.69
CA LEU A 69 -9.42 7.62 -10.93
C LEU A 69 -10.86 8.13 -11.09
N VAL A 70 -11.86 7.25 -10.90
CA VAL A 70 -13.28 7.63 -10.97
C VAL A 70 -13.64 8.69 -9.92
N LYS A 71 -13.06 8.61 -8.72
CA LYS A 71 -13.21 9.61 -7.66
C LYS A 71 -12.42 10.90 -7.91
N GLY A 72 -11.59 10.94 -8.96
CA GLY A 72 -10.74 12.08 -9.28
C GLY A 72 -9.62 12.33 -8.27
N TRP A 73 -9.23 11.35 -7.46
CA TRP A 73 -8.14 11.48 -6.48
C TRP A 73 -6.75 11.38 -7.12
N VAL A 74 -6.66 10.71 -8.26
CA VAL A 74 -5.45 10.61 -9.07
C VAL A 74 -5.78 10.91 -10.53
N THR A 75 -4.80 11.36 -11.30
CA THR A 75 -4.79 11.30 -12.76
C THR A 75 -3.90 10.16 -13.22
N ALA A 76 -4.08 9.69 -14.45
CA ALA A 76 -3.21 8.69 -15.06
C ALA A 76 -2.80 9.09 -16.47
N GLU A 77 -1.52 8.92 -16.77
CA GLU A 77 -0.94 9.13 -18.10
C GLU A 77 -0.18 7.88 -18.55
N TRP A 78 -0.22 7.58 -19.85
CA TRP A 78 0.61 6.53 -20.39
C TRP A 78 2.07 6.98 -20.45
N GLY A 79 2.98 6.10 -20.06
CA GLY A 79 4.42 6.29 -20.21
C GLY A 79 5.13 4.98 -20.50
N VAL A 80 6.44 5.06 -20.59
CA VAL A 80 7.33 3.91 -20.77
C VAL A 80 8.08 3.69 -19.47
N THR A 81 8.17 2.45 -18.99
CA THR A 81 8.97 2.07 -17.82
C THR A 81 10.44 1.94 -18.18
N ALA A 82 11.32 1.86 -17.18
CA ALA A 82 12.75 1.60 -17.41
C ALA A 82 12.99 0.30 -18.20
N GLY A 83 12.10 -0.70 -18.06
CA GLY A 83 12.12 -1.96 -18.82
C GLY A 83 11.50 -1.87 -20.23
N ASN A 84 11.33 -0.67 -20.79
CA ASN A 84 10.74 -0.41 -22.10
C ASN A 84 9.33 -0.98 -22.29
N ARG A 85 8.52 -1.02 -21.22
CA ARG A 85 7.11 -1.46 -21.25
C ARG A 85 6.19 -0.26 -21.11
N ARG A 86 5.05 -0.29 -21.78
CA ARG A 86 4.01 0.74 -21.62
C ARG A 86 3.27 0.53 -20.30
N ALA A 87 3.17 1.57 -19.47
CA ALA A 87 2.47 1.54 -18.19
C ALA A 87 1.69 2.84 -17.95
N ARG A 88 0.69 2.78 -17.06
CA ARG A 88 0.00 3.98 -16.55
C ARG A 88 0.77 4.51 -15.35
N TYR A 89 1.11 5.80 -15.42
CA TYR A 89 1.69 6.55 -14.32
C TYR A 89 0.62 7.40 -13.67
N TYR A 90 0.57 7.37 -12.35
CA TYR A 90 -0.41 8.02 -11.51
C TYR A 90 0.20 9.22 -10.80
N THR A 91 -0.57 10.30 -10.70
CA THR A 91 -0.19 11.51 -9.96
C THR A 91 -1.38 11.96 -9.11
N LEU A 92 -1.13 12.50 -7.91
CA LEU A 92 -2.19 13.07 -7.08
C LEU A 92 -2.78 14.35 -7.68
N THR A 93 -4.09 14.45 -7.63
CA THR A 93 -4.83 15.70 -7.87
C THR A 93 -4.92 16.54 -6.60
N PRO A 94 -5.36 17.81 -6.68
CA PRO A 94 -5.70 18.59 -5.48
C PRO A 94 -6.74 17.92 -4.59
N SER A 95 -7.77 17.27 -5.15
CA SER A 95 -8.76 16.51 -4.38
C SER A 95 -8.16 15.25 -3.75
N GLY A 96 -7.23 14.57 -4.43
CA GLY A 96 -6.49 13.45 -3.86
C GLY A 96 -5.62 13.84 -2.67
N ARG A 97 -4.98 15.02 -2.72
CA ARG A 97 -4.24 15.56 -1.58
C ARG A 97 -5.14 15.88 -0.39
N LYS A 98 -6.33 16.43 -0.63
CA LYS A 98 -7.35 16.64 0.42
C LYS A 98 -7.82 15.30 1.00
N GLN A 99 -8.09 14.31 0.14
CA GLN A 99 -8.48 12.97 0.59
C GLN A 99 -7.39 12.34 1.46
N LEU A 100 -6.11 12.45 1.08
CA LEU A 100 -5.00 11.93 1.87
C LEU A 100 -5.00 12.48 3.30
N GLN A 101 -5.27 13.78 3.49
CA GLN A 101 -5.36 14.37 4.82
C GLN A 101 -6.52 13.80 5.63
N ALA A 102 -7.67 13.56 4.99
CA ALA A 102 -8.83 12.94 5.64
C ALA A 102 -8.54 11.49 6.05
N GLU A 103 -7.92 10.71 5.18
CA GLU A 103 -7.51 9.32 5.43
C GLU A 103 -6.51 9.23 6.60
N ILE A 104 -5.47 10.09 6.61
CA ILE A 104 -4.50 10.16 7.72
C ILE A 104 -5.21 10.49 9.04
N SER A 105 -6.05 11.54 9.04
CA SER A 105 -6.76 11.97 10.25
C SER A 105 -7.68 10.88 10.79
N GLN A 106 -8.34 10.13 9.91
CA GLN A 106 -9.19 9.01 10.30
C GLN A 106 -8.36 7.85 10.87
N PHE A 107 -7.26 7.50 10.20
CA PHE A 107 -6.36 6.43 10.64
C PHE A 107 -5.79 6.71 12.03
N GLU A 108 -5.23 7.89 12.25
CA GLU A 108 -4.66 8.29 13.54
C GLU A 108 -5.69 8.24 14.67
N ARG A 109 -6.91 8.75 14.44
CA ARG A 109 -7.99 8.69 15.44
C ARG A 109 -8.35 7.25 15.81
N VAL A 110 -8.54 6.38 14.81
CA VAL A 110 -8.98 4.99 15.04
C VAL A 110 -7.86 4.19 15.68
N MET A 111 -6.63 4.26 15.16
CA MET A 111 -5.49 3.55 15.72
C MET A 111 -5.16 4.00 17.14
N GLY A 112 -5.28 5.30 17.42
CA GLY A 112 -5.14 5.82 18.79
C GLY A 112 -6.21 5.27 19.74
N ALA A 113 -7.46 5.10 19.27
CA ALA A 113 -8.51 4.48 20.07
C ALA A 113 -8.26 2.99 20.35
N ILE A 114 -7.86 2.23 19.31
CA ILE A 114 -7.50 0.81 19.45
C ILE A 114 -6.33 0.64 20.41
N ALA A 115 -5.27 1.43 20.25
CA ALA A 115 -4.09 1.37 21.11
C ALA A 115 -4.46 1.60 22.59
N ARG A 116 -5.33 2.57 22.89
CA ARG A 116 -5.84 2.79 24.24
C ARG A 116 -6.59 1.58 24.79
N VAL A 117 -7.46 0.95 24.00
CA VAL A 117 -8.20 -0.25 24.43
C VAL A 117 -7.24 -1.40 24.76
N VAL A 118 -6.23 -1.63 23.92
CA VAL A 118 -5.25 -2.72 24.09
C VAL A 118 -4.35 -2.49 25.31
N GLN A 119 -3.98 -1.24 25.61
CA GLN A 119 -3.07 -0.90 26.71
C GLN A 119 -3.74 -0.73 28.08
N THR A 120 -5.07 -0.57 28.11
CA THR A 120 -5.80 -0.38 29.37
C THR A 120 -6.21 -1.72 30.00
N ALA A 121 -6.02 -2.84 29.28
CA ALA A 121 -6.19 -4.21 29.79
C ALA A 121 -4.83 -4.78 30.24
#